data_AF-A0A3L7SEC7-F1
#
_entry.id   AF-A0A3L7SEC7-F1
#
_cell.length_a   1.000
_cell.length_b   1.000
_cell.length_c   1.000
_cell.angle_alpha   90.00
_cell.angle_beta   90.00
_cell.angle_gamma   90.00
#
_symmetry.space_group_name_H-M   'P 1'
#
loop_
_entity.id
_entity.type
_entity.pdbx_description
1 polymer ?
#
loop_
_entity_poly.entity_id
_entity_poly.type
_entity_poly.pdbx_seq_one_letter_code
_entity_poly.pdbx_strand_id
1 'polypeptide(L)'
;MHRKSEHSVTVEQMAQTLLNSCLPDVKKQLKVAAKDWRRNDEGVHQLRISLRRALACLDLFSEQFSGAKETHWLQKTLKELLKSAGKARDLDVLLAREMPEQGKAQAHLRKAWKRKRKDCQEPLRQSFETLVREEKLQTKTRALLKSMSAKKADVSSEAAPDRASWSARQLRDRIDLLLKKLPEGSQLKGMHSFRISSKQLRYVAELLQEFHADKTTKHLLRSLADVQKKLGRLQDEAVAAKSVERLSSKLSRKQGKSLQNMSASARVAAESKAVELNAWLNEKIVPELNRIMQALEQSVRPAPKPVKARSSVKRARAAT
;
A
#
# COMPACT_ATOMS: atom_id res chain seq x y z
N MET A 1 43.36 13.44 6.74
CA MET A 1 41.90 13.67 6.76
C MET A 1 41.20 12.66 5.86
N HIS A 2 40.75 11.54 6.42
CA HIS A 2 40.13 10.45 5.67
C HIS A 2 38.62 10.74 5.49
N ARG A 3 38.20 11.04 4.26
CA ARG A 3 36.78 11.00 3.86
C ARG A 3 36.27 9.58 4.15
N LYS A 4 35.37 9.45 5.12
CA LYS A 4 34.58 8.23 5.32
C LYS A 4 33.90 7.92 3.99
N SER A 5 34.20 6.75 3.43
CA SER A 5 33.50 6.20 2.29
C SER A 5 32.02 6.03 2.63
N GLU A 6 31.18 6.90 2.07
CA GLU A 6 29.76 6.61 1.92
C GLU A 6 29.66 5.33 1.07
N HIS A 7 29.54 4.18 1.73
CA HIS A 7 29.33 2.92 1.04
C HIS A 7 28.01 3.05 0.28
N SER A 8 28.08 3.06 -1.05
CA SER A 8 26.91 3.20 -1.92
C SER A 8 25.93 2.06 -1.67
N VAL A 9 24.84 2.34 -0.96
CA VAL A 9 23.77 1.36 -0.71
C VAL A 9 23.19 0.92 -2.05
N THR A 10 23.25 -0.38 -2.35
CA THR A 10 22.68 -0.93 -3.58
C THR A 10 21.15 -1.07 -3.49
N VAL A 11 20.46 -1.18 -4.62
CA VAL A 11 19.01 -1.46 -4.65
C VAL A 11 18.68 -2.76 -3.90
N GLU A 12 19.55 -3.76 -3.99
CA GLU A 12 19.42 -5.01 -3.23
C GLU A 12 19.50 -4.76 -1.71
N GLN A 13 20.45 -3.95 -1.24
CA GLN A 13 20.57 -3.59 0.18
C GLN A 13 19.35 -2.78 0.67
N MET A 14 18.78 -1.92 -0.18
CA MET A 14 17.51 -1.24 0.11
C MET A 14 16.37 -2.25 0.31
N ALA A 15 16.26 -3.23 -0.60
CA ALA A 15 15.25 -4.29 -0.53
C ALA A 15 15.39 -5.12 0.76
N GLN A 16 16.61 -5.54 1.11
CA GLN A 16 16.88 -6.31 2.33
C GLN A 16 16.55 -5.49 3.59
N THR A 17 16.95 -4.21 3.63
CA THR A 17 16.70 -3.30 4.76
C THR A 17 15.21 -3.10 4.98
N LEU A 18 14.46 -2.76 3.93
CA LEU A 18 13.02 -2.53 4.04
C LEU A 18 12.25 -3.80 4.38
N LEU A 19 12.61 -4.96 3.81
CA LEU A 19 11.94 -6.21 4.14
C LEU A 19 12.16 -6.58 5.62
N ASN A 20 13.38 -6.37 6.13
CA ASN A 20 13.73 -6.56 7.54
C ASN A 20 13.08 -5.53 8.48
N SER A 21 12.60 -4.39 7.98
CA SER A 21 11.79 -3.47 8.77
C SER A 21 10.29 -3.82 8.71
N CYS A 22 9.76 -4.11 7.51
CA CYS A 22 8.33 -4.25 7.29
C CYS A 22 7.74 -5.53 7.92
N LEU A 23 8.43 -6.67 7.82
CA LEU A 23 7.88 -7.95 8.29
C LEU A 23 7.87 -8.09 9.82
N PRO A 24 8.86 -7.58 10.58
CA PRO A 24 8.73 -7.46 12.03
C PRO A 24 7.55 -6.60 12.48
N ASP A 25 7.24 -5.51 11.78
CA ASP A 25 6.04 -4.71 12.07
C ASP A 25 4.76 -5.50 11.83
N VAL A 26 4.68 -6.30 10.75
CA VAL A 26 3.57 -7.23 10.54
C VAL A 26 3.45 -8.22 11.70
N LYS A 27 4.57 -8.84 12.13
CA LYS A 27 4.60 -9.79 13.27
C LYS A 27 4.08 -9.13 14.56
N LYS A 28 4.56 -7.92 14.86
CA LYS A 28 4.17 -7.13 16.04
C LYS A 28 2.68 -6.81 16.01
N GLN A 29 2.19 -6.22 14.92
CA GLN A 29 0.79 -5.80 14.83
C GLN A 29 -0.17 -6.99 14.71
N LEU A 30 0.26 -8.11 14.13
CA LEU A 30 -0.53 -9.34 14.10
C LEU A 30 -0.72 -9.91 15.52
N LYS A 31 0.31 -9.85 16.37
CA LYS A 31 0.18 -10.22 17.79
C LYS A 31 -0.89 -9.39 18.50
N VAL A 32 -0.84 -8.07 18.34
CA VAL A 32 -1.82 -7.14 18.96
C VAL A 32 -3.22 -7.43 18.43
N ALA A 33 -3.38 -7.51 17.11
CA ALA A 33 -4.67 -7.80 16.46
C ALA A 33 -5.23 -9.18 16.85
N ALA A 34 -4.38 -10.18 17.11
CA ALA A 34 -4.80 -11.52 17.48
C ALA A 34 -5.13 -11.67 18.98
N LYS A 35 -4.40 -10.99 19.87
CA LYS A 35 -4.50 -11.19 21.32
C LYS A 35 -5.24 -10.07 22.05
N ASP A 36 -5.01 -8.82 21.67
CA ASP A 36 -5.44 -7.64 22.43
C ASP A 36 -6.61 -6.89 21.78
N TRP A 37 -7.30 -7.50 20.82
CA TRP A 37 -8.36 -6.90 20.01
C TRP A 37 -9.54 -6.31 20.79
N ARG A 38 -9.76 -6.72 22.05
CA ARG A 38 -10.81 -6.15 22.92
C ARG A 38 -10.38 -4.87 23.64
N ARG A 39 -9.08 -4.70 23.84
CA ARG A 39 -8.48 -3.56 24.55
C ARG A 39 -7.91 -2.52 23.59
N ASN A 40 -7.66 -2.92 22.35
CA ASN A 40 -7.04 -2.09 21.33
C ASN A 40 -7.68 -2.38 19.97
N ASP A 41 -8.69 -1.57 19.62
CA ASP A 41 -9.36 -1.58 18.32
C ASP A 41 -8.44 -1.06 17.19
N GLU A 42 -7.45 -0.26 17.54
CA GLU A 42 -6.42 0.26 16.64
C GLU A 42 -5.43 -0.83 16.18
N GLY A 43 -5.33 -1.95 16.91
CA GLY A 43 -4.45 -3.08 16.55
C GLY A 43 -4.69 -3.64 15.15
N VAL A 44 -5.96 -3.78 14.74
CA VAL A 44 -6.29 -4.22 13.36
C VAL A 44 -5.98 -3.13 12.34
N HIS A 45 -6.14 -1.85 12.69
CA HIS A 45 -5.79 -0.75 11.80
C HIS A 45 -4.29 -0.73 11.52
N GLN A 46 -3.47 -0.82 12.56
CA GLN A 46 -2.00 -0.85 12.44
C GLN A 46 -1.51 -2.08 11.69
N LEU A 47 -2.12 -3.25 11.91
CA LEU A 47 -1.83 -4.45 11.11
C LEU A 47 -2.13 -4.21 9.62
N ARG A 48 -3.25 -3.58 9.29
CA ARG A 48 -3.59 -3.27 7.88
C ARG A 48 -2.62 -2.26 7.26
N ILE A 49 -2.00 -1.38 8.04
CA ILE A 49 -0.97 -0.46 7.55
C ILE A 49 0.31 -1.24 7.26
N SER A 50 0.81 -2.02 8.23
CA SER A 50 2.07 -2.77 8.07
C SER A 50 1.99 -3.80 6.93
N LEU A 51 0.86 -4.48 6.75
CA LEU A 51 0.64 -5.41 5.65
C LEU A 51 0.71 -4.73 4.28
N ARG A 52 0.11 -3.54 4.14
CA ARG A 52 0.15 -2.82 2.86
C ARG A 52 1.54 -2.30 2.54
N ARG A 53 2.27 -1.83 3.56
CA ARG A 53 3.67 -1.43 3.43
C ARG A 53 4.57 -2.61 3.05
N ALA A 54 4.40 -3.77 3.68
CA ALA A 54 5.12 -5.00 3.31
C ALA A 54 4.81 -5.46 1.88
N LEU A 55 3.53 -5.43 1.47
CA LEU A 55 3.14 -5.75 0.09
C LEU A 55 3.71 -4.74 -0.93
N ALA A 56 3.74 -3.45 -0.60
CA ALA A 56 4.36 -2.42 -1.42
C ALA A 56 5.87 -2.63 -1.56
N CYS A 57 6.55 -3.04 -0.48
CA CYS A 57 7.97 -3.41 -0.52
C CYS A 57 8.21 -4.60 -1.46
N LEU A 58 7.40 -5.65 -1.38
CA LEU A 58 7.51 -6.82 -2.28
C LEU A 58 7.21 -6.48 -3.75
N ASP A 59 6.33 -5.52 -4.01
CA ASP A 59 6.01 -5.03 -5.36
C ASP A 59 7.13 -4.15 -5.92
N LEU A 60 7.65 -3.23 -5.10
CA LEU A 60 8.69 -2.28 -5.46
C LEU A 60 10.00 -2.97 -5.87
N PHE A 61 10.40 -4.02 -5.15
CA PHE A 61 11.63 -4.78 -5.43
C PHE A 61 11.34 -6.14 -6.09
N SER A 62 10.25 -6.22 -6.86
CA SER A 62 9.84 -7.47 -7.53
C SER A 62 10.93 -8.06 -8.41
N GLU A 63 11.75 -7.23 -9.06
CA GLU A 63 12.92 -7.67 -9.82
C GLU A 63 13.98 -8.34 -8.94
N GLN A 64 14.29 -7.76 -7.77
CA GLN A 64 15.27 -8.32 -6.83
C GLN A 64 14.75 -9.60 -6.17
N PHE A 65 13.43 -9.72 -5.99
CA PHE A 65 12.77 -10.88 -5.41
C PHE A 65 12.30 -11.92 -6.45
N SER A 66 12.59 -11.70 -7.73
CA SER A 66 12.08 -12.51 -8.84
C SER A 66 12.59 -13.96 -8.77
N GLY A 67 11.71 -14.92 -9.10
CA GLY A 67 12.03 -16.35 -9.19
C GLY A 67 12.08 -17.12 -7.87
N ALA A 68 12.01 -16.47 -6.71
CA ALA A 68 11.94 -17.15 -5.42
C ALA A 68 10.50 -17.58 -5.08
N LYS A 69 10.30 -18.86 -4.76
CA LYS A 69 8.99 -19.41 -4.32
C LYS A 69 8.50 -18.68 -3.05
N GLU A 70 9.42 -18.22 -2.22
CA GLU A 70 9.21 -17.45 -1.01
C GLU A 70 8.50 -16.13 -1.27
N THR A 71 8.84 -15.42 -2.36
CA THR A 71 8.22 -14.14 -2.72
C THR A 71 6.74 -14.33 -3.00
N HIS A 72 6.39 -15.33 -3.81
CA HIS A 72 4.99 -15.65 -4.12
C HIS A 72 4.24 -16.08 -2.85
N TRP A 73 4.86 -16.91 -2.02
CA TRP A 73 4.27 -17.32 -0.75
C TRP A 73 4.00 -16.14 0.18
N LEU A 74 4.95 -15.20 0.32
CA LEU A 74 4.80 -14.00 1.13
C LEU A 74 3.68 -13.11 0.59
N GLN A 75 3.68 -12.82 -0.71
CA GLN A 75 2.63 -12.00 -1.32
C GLN A 75 1.24 -12.60 -1.13
N LYS A 76 1.07 -13.90 -1.36
CA LYS A 76 -0.21 -14.60 -1.17
C LYS A 76 -0.66 -14.55 0.28
N THR A 77 0.21 -14.96 1.20
CA THR A 77 -0.06 -15.01 2.64
C THR A 77 -0.45 -13.62 3.19
N LEU A 78 0.31 -12.58 2.85
CA LEU A 78 0.04 -11.23 3.32
C LEU A 78 -1.24 -10.64 2.71
N LYS A 79 -1.59 -10.98 1.46
CA LYS A 79 -2.88 -10.59 0.84
C LYS A 79 -4.07 -11.27 1.53
N GLU A 80 -3.96 -12.55 1.84
CA GLU A 80 -5.00 -13.29 2.58
C GLU A 80 -5.20 -12.73 3.98
N LEU A 81 -4.11 -12.46 4.70
CA LEU A 81 -4.16 -11.82 6.01
C LEU A 81 -4.76 -10.41 5.94
N LEU A 82 -4.41 -9.61 4.93
CA LEU A 82 -4.97 -8.28 4.71
C LEU A 82 -6.49 -8.35 4.46
N LYS A 83 -6.97 -9.37 3.75
CA LYS A 83 -8.40 -9.60 3.52
C LYS A 83 -9.13 -9.94 4.82
N SER A 84 -8.55 -10.81 5.65
CA SER A 84 -9.10 -11.16 6.96
C SER A 84 -9.15 -9.96 7.92
N ALA A 85 -8.05 -9.21 8.02
CA ALA A 85 -7.99 -7.97 8.81
C ALA A 85 -8.94 -6.89 8.26
N GLY A 86 -9.19 -6.88 6.94
CA GLY A 86 -10.17 -6.01 6.30
C GLY A 86 -11.58 -6.19 6.88
N LYS A 87 -12.08 -7.43 6.91
CA LYS A 87 -13.40 -7.77 7.45
C LYS A 87 -13.56 -7.31 8.91
N ALA A 88 -12.53 -7.52 9.73
CA ALA A 88 -12.51 -7.08 11.12
C ALA A 88 -12.60 -5.55 11.23
N ARG A 89 -11.72 -4.82 10.53
CA ARG A 89 -11.67 -3.36 10.61
C ARG A 89 -12.93 -2.69 10.04
N ASP A 90 -13.56 -3.26 9.03
CA ASP A 90 -14.82 -2.73 8.50
C ASP A 90 -15.92 -2.78 9.57
N LEU A 91 -15.94 -3.82 10.41
CA LEU A 91 -16.84 -3.91 11.57
C LEU A 91 -16.41 -2.98 12.71
N ASP A 92 -15.12 -2.81 12.97
CA ASP A 92 -14.62 -1.87 13.99
C ASP A 92 -15.06 -0.43 13.65
N VAL A 93 -14.97 -0.02 12.38
CA VAL A 93 -15.45 1.29 11.91
C VAL A 93 -16.96 1.43 12.10
N LEU A 94 -17.75 0.38 11.79
CA LEU A 94 -19.20 0.41 11.98
C LEU A 94 -19.58 0.47 13.47
N LEU A 95 -18.84 -0.21 14.35
CA LEU A 95 -19.08 -0.23 15.79
C LEU A 95 -18.66 1.07 16.49
N ALA A 96 -17.68 1.79 15.94
CA ALA A 96 -17.22 3.08 16.42
C ALA A 96 -18.10 4.26 15.97
N ARG A 97 -18.90 4.09 14.90
CA ARG A 97 -19.85 5.12 14.47
C ARG A 97 -20.95 5.28 15.52
N GLU A 98 -21.11 6.50 16.03
CA GLU A 98 -22.27 6.88 16.81
C GLU A 98 -23.52 6.74 15.93
N MET A 99 -24.42 5.85 16.34
CA MET A 99 -25.74 5.80 15.76
C MET A 99 -26.70 6.38 16.79
N PRO A 100 -27.54 7.37 16.45
CA PRO A 100 -28.51 7.92 17.40
C PRO A 100 -29.36 6.79 17.96
N GLU A 101 -29.42 6.62 19.27
CA GLU A 101 -30.09 5.48 19.90
C GLU A 101 -31.59 5.53 19.64
N GLN A 102 -32.05 4.83 18.60
CA GLN A 102 -33.47 4.74 18.27
C GLN A 102 -33.89 3.26 18.20
N GLY A 103 -34.09 2.68 19.39
CA GLY A 103 -34.93 1.50 19.60
C GLY A 103 -34.27 0.12 19.50
N LYS A 104 -35.09 -0.91 19.79
CA LYS A 104 -34.67 -2.33 19.92
C LYS A 104 -33.95 -2.87 18.67
N ALA A 105 -34.38 -2.49 17.47
CA ALA A 105 -33.81 -2.97 16.21
C ALA A 105 -32.31 -2.62 16.06
N GLN A 106 -31.91 -1.43 16.50
CA GLN A 106 -30.53 -0.97 16.47
C GLN A 106 -29.64 -1.70 17.47
N ALA A 107 -30.16 -1.98 18.67
CA ALA A 107 -29.49 -2.80 19.66
C ALA A 107 -29.23 -4.23 19.11
N HIS A 108 -30.22 -4.83 18.44
CA HIS A 108 -30.06 -6.12 17.77
C HIS A 108 -29.00 -6.09 16.67
N LEU A 109 -28.98 -5.06 15.82
CA LEU A 109 -27.98 -4.91 14.76
C LEU A 109 -26.56 -4.75 15.32
N ARG A 110 -26.39 -3.92 16.34
CA ARG A 110 -25.10 -3.73 17.02
C ARG A 110 -24.61 -5.02 17.67
N LYS A 111 -25.51 -5.80 18.30
CA LYS A 111 -25.21 -7.14 18.84
C LYS A 111 -24.76 -8.11 17.73
N ALA A 112 -25.43 -8.07 16.57
CA ALA A 112 -25.04 -8.88 15.41
C ALA A 112 -23.64 -8.49 14.86
N TRP A 113 -23.32 -7.21 14.78
CA TRP A 113 -21.98 -6.74 14.38
C TRP A 113 -20.90 -7.18 15.38
N LYS A 114 -21.16 -7.05 16.70
CA LYS A 114 -20.24 -7.56 17.74
C LYS A 114 -19.97 -9.06 17.59
N ARG A 115 -21.01 -9.86 17.31
CA ARG A 115 -20.86 -11.30 17.05
C ARG A 115 -20.00 -11.55 15.81
N LYS A 116 -20.34 -10.94 14.67
CA LYS A 116 -19.54 -11.06 13.44
C LYS A 116 -18.09 -10.61 13.63
N ARG A 117 -17.86 -9.59 14.45
CA ARG A 117 -16.51 -9.10 14.73
C ARG A 117 -15.70 -10.11 15.55
N LYS A 118 -16.35 -10.78 16.51
CA LYS A 118 -15.77 -11.91 17.25
C LYS A 118 -15.44 -13.06 16.30
N ASP A 119 -16.31 -13.36 15.34
CA ASP A 119 -16.08 -14.43 14.36
C ASP A 119 -14.87 -14.13 13.43
N CYS A 120 -14.60 -12.84 13.16
CA CYS A 120 -13.40 -12.42 12.42
C CYS A 120 -12.10 -12.63 13.20
N GLN A 121 -12.17 -12.97 14.49
CA GLN A 121 -10.98 -13.17 15.32
C GLN A 121 -10.27 -14.50 15.04
N GLU A 122 -11.03 -15.54 14.74
CA GLU A 122 -10.47 -16.88 14.56
C GLU A 122 -9.46 -16.94 13.40
N PRO A 123 -9.74 -16.38 12.20
CA PRO A 123 -8.74 -16.33 11.12
C PRO A 123 -7.48 -15.55 11.47
N LEU A 124 -7.59 -14.47 12.26
CA LEU A 124 -6.44 -13.67 12.70
C LEU A 124 -5.60 -14.45 13.73
N ARG A 125 -6.26 -15.19 14.63
CA ARG A 125 -5.59 -16.07 15.59
C ARG A 125 -4.85 -17.21 14.89
N GLN A 126 -5.49 -17.89 13.94
CA GLN A 126 -4.85 -18.94 13.15
C GLN A 126 -3.65 -18.41 12.37
N SER A 127 -3.79 -17.24 11.74
CA SER A 127 -2.67 -16.57 11.06
C SER A 127 -1.55 -16.23 12.05
N PHE A 128 -1.87 -15.81 13.28
CA PHE A 128 -0.87 -15.56 14.31
C PHE A 128 -0.15 -16.85 14.74
N GLU A 129 -0.87 -17.94 14.99
CA GLU A 129 -0.25 -19.23 15.34
C GLU A 129 0.73 -19.66 14.22
N THR A 130 0.25 -19.71 12.99
CA THR A 130 1.03 -20.20 11.85
C THR A 130 2.17 -19.28 11.43
N LEU A 131 1.96 -17.96 11.41
CA LEU A 131 2.98 -17.02 10.90
C LEU A 131 3.97 -16.59 11.98
N VAL A 132 3.53 -16.50 13.24
CA VAL A 132 4.31 -15.94 14.34
C VAL A 132 4.82 -17.00 15.30
N ARG A 133 3.97 -17.95 15.75
CA ARG A 133 4.38 -18.98 16.71
C ARG A 133 5.12 -20.15 16.06
N GLU A 134 4.65 -20.62 14.91
CA GLU A 134 5.36 -21.61 14.10
C GLU A 134 6.51 -20.99 13.26
N GLU A 135 6.78 -19.69 13.44
CA GLU A 135 7.85 -18.94 12.78
C GLU A 135 7.87 -18.98 11.24
N LYS A 136 6.79 -19.42 10.58
CA LYS A 136 6.78 -19.56 9.11
C LYS A 136 7.10 -18.25 8.39
N LEU A 137 6.63 -17.11 8.90
CA LEU A 137 6.96 -15.81 8.31
C LEU A 137 8.46 -15.54 8.35
N GLN A 138 9.10 -15.81 9.49
CA GLN A 138 10.53 -15.59 9.70
C GLN A 138 11.38 -16.55 8.86
N THR A 139 11.01 -17.83 8.82
CA THR A 139 11.68 -18.85 8.00
C THR A 139 11.64 -18.49 6.51
N LYS A 140 10.47 -18.11 5.99
CA LYS A 140 10.31 -17.72 4.58
C LYS A 140 11.02 -16.41 4.25
N THR A 141 11.06 -15.46 5.18
CA THR A 141 11.83 -14.21 5.04
C THR A 141 13.33 -14.50 4.93
N ARG A 142 13.89 -15.31 5.85
CA ARG A 142 15.31 -15.69 5.83
C ARG A 142 15.68 -16.43 4.55
N ALA A 143 14.82 -17.34 4.09
CA ALA A 143 15.02 -18.07 2.84
C ALA A 143 15.05 -17.13 1.62
N LEU A 144 14.16 -16.14 1.58
CA LEU A 144 14.17 -15.11 0.53
C LEU A 144 15.45 -14.26 0.57
N LEU A 145 15.87 -13.79 1.76
CA LEU A 145 17.10 -13.00 1.88
C LEU A 145 18.35 -13.80 1.49
N LYS A 146 18.38 -15.10 1.83
CA LYS A 146 19.49 -16.00 1.45
C LYS A 146 19.57 -16.20 -0.06
N SER A 147 18.43 -16.34 -0.75
CA SER A 147 18.41 -16.53 -2.21
C SER A 147 18.87 -15.29 -2.98
N MET A 148 18.67 -14.09 -2.42
CA MET A 148 19.22 -12.85 -2.99
C MET A 148 20.75 -12.82 -2.94
N SER A 149 21.32 -13.16 -1.78
CA SER A 149 22.78 -13.14 -1.58
C SER A 149 23.51 -14.16 -2.46
N ALA A 150 22.87 -15.31 -2.75
CA ALA A 150 23.43 -16.35 -3.61
C ALA A 150 23.51 -15.94 -5.10
N LYS A 151 22.57 -15.13 -5.60
CA LYS A 151 22.58 -14.64 -6.99
C LYS A 151 23.74 -13.68 -7.29
N LYS A 152 24.28 -13.02 -6.27
CA LYS A 152 25.37 -12.05 -6.41
C LYS A 152 26.74 -12.70 -6.64
N ALA A 153 26.92 -13.97 -6.26
CA ALA A 153 28.18 -14.67 -6.46
C ALA A 153 28.48 -14.99 -7.94
N ASP A 154 27.47 -14.90 -8.82
CA ASP A 154 27.54 -15.37 -10.20
C ASP A 154 27.62 -14.22 -11.24
N VAL A 155 27.39 -12.96 -10.83
CA VAL A 155 27.37 -11.80 -11.73
C VAL A 155 28.48 -10.82 -11.35
N SER A 156 29.52 -10.81 -12.18
CA SER A 156 30.64 -9.86 -12.10
C SER A 156 30.15 -8.43 -12.34
N SER A 157 30.19 -7.62 -11.28
CA SER A 157 30.26 -6.14 -11.24
C SER A 157 29.83 -5.37 -12.51
N GLU A 158 28.55 -5.40 -12.87
CA GLU A 158 27.95 -4.29 -13.60
C GLU A 158 27.69 -3.13 -12.63
N ALA A 159 28.01 -1.91 -13.05
CA ALA A 159 27.86 -0.71 -12.23
C ALA A 159 26.42 -0.60 -11.72
N ALA A 160 26.22 -0.79 -10.41
CA ALA A 160 24.91 -0.72 -9.79
C ALA A 160 24.24 0.60 -10.16
N PRO A 161 22.98 0.60 -10.64
CA PRO A 161 22.30 1.84 -10.97
C PRO A 161 22.28 2.74 -9.75
N ASP A 162 22.58 4.03 -9.95
CA ASP A 162 22.51 5.05 -8.89
C ASP A 162 21.15 4.96 -8.18
N ARG A 163 21.18 4.67 -6.87
CA ARG A 163 20.00 4.49 -6.00
C ARG A 163 19.01 5.64 -6.08
N ALA A 164 19.51 6.87 -6.20
CA ALA A 164 18.67 8.06 -6.33
C ALA A 164 17.96 8.05 -7.69
N SER A 165 18.71 7.85 -8.77
CA SER A 165 18.16 7.69 -10.12
C SER A 165 17.18 6.52 -10.24
N TRP A 166 17.45 5.38 -9.59
CA TRP A 166 16.52 4.24 -9.56
C TRP A 166 15.23 4.59 -8.81
N SER A 167 15.33 5.19 -7.63
CA SER A 167 14.16 5.62 -6.84
C SER A 167 13.31 6.63 -7.59
N ALA A 168 13.95 7.60 -8.27
CA ALA A 168 13.28 8.60 -9.08
C ALA A 168 12.52 7.98 -10.26
N ARG A 169 13.13 7.01 -10.96
CA ARG A 169 12.47 6.23 -12.02
C ARG A 169 11.25 5.47 -11.49
N GLN A 170 11.39 4.77 -10.37
CA GLN A 170 10.27 4.02 -9.75
C GLN A 170 9.09 4.93 -9.37
N LEU A 171 9.36 6.12 -8.83
CA LEU A 171 8.32 7.09 -8.53
C LEU A 171 7.68 7.67 -9.79
N ARG A 172 8.49 8.03 -10.79
CA ARG A 172 8.01 8.56 -12.07
C ARG A 172 7.07 7.57 -12.75
N ASP A 173 7.48 6.32 -12.91
CA ASP A 173 6.70 5.29 -13.59
C ASP A 173 5.36 5.05 -12.89
N ARG A 174 5.35 5.11 -11.56
CA ARG A 174 4.13 4.91 -10.77
C ARG A 174 3.22 6.14 -10.74
N ILE A 175 3.77 7.35 -10.89
CA ILE A 175 2.97 8.56 -11.13
C ILE A 175 2.31 8.46 -12.51
N ASP A 176 3.04 8.08 -13.55
CA ASP A 176 2.48 7.87 -14.89
C ASP A 176 1.36 6.81 -14.88
N LEU A 177 1.59 5.65 -14.23
CA LEU A 177 0.57 4.63 -14.03
C LEU A 177 -0.64 5.12 -13.22
N LEU A 178 -0.46 6.04 -12.27
CA LEU A 178 -1.55 6.63 -11.50
C LEU A 178 -2.38 7.58 -12.38
N LEU A 179 -1.72 8.42 -13.18
CA LEU A 179 -2.37 9.35 -14.11
C LEU A 179 -3.18 8.58 -15.17
N LYS A 180 -2.67 7.46 -15.68
CA LYS A 180 -3.42 6.56 -16.58
C LYS A 180 -4.67 5.94 -15.94
N LYS A 181 -4.78 5.96 -14.61
CA LYS A 181 -5.94 5.48 -13.85
C LYS A 181 -6.85 6.62 -13.37
N LEU A 182 -6.64 7.84 -13.88
CA LEU A 182 -7.57 8.92 -13.63
C LEU A 182 -8.99 8.49 -14.01
N PRO A 183 -9.98 8.83 -13.17
CA PRO A 183 -11.35 8.51 -13.49
C PRO A 183 -11.78 9.32 -14.72
N GLU A 184 -12.34 8.65 -15.73
CA GLU A 184 -12.87 9.29 -16.96
C GLU A 184 -14.10 10.18 -16.70
N GLY A 185 -14.56 10.27 -15.45
CA GLY A 185 -15.69 11.09 -15.02
C GLY A 185 -15.96 10.94 -13.52
N SER A 186 -17.14 11.36 -13.08
CA SER A 186 -17.53 11.37 -11.66
C SER A 186 -17.98 10.00 -11.10
N GLN A 187 -17.72 8.90 -11.82
CA GLN A 187 -18.15 7.57 -11.38
C GLN A 187 -17.45 7.15 -10.07
N LEU A 188 -18.23 6.82 -9.05
CA LEU A 188 -17.72 6.40 -7.74
C LEU A 188 -16.77 5.19 -7.82
N LYS A 189 -16.98 4.28 -8.77
CA LYS A 189 -16.10 3.12 -9.00
C LYS A 189 -14.71 3.56 -9.49
N GLY A 190 -14.65 4.49 -10.43
CA GLY A 190 -13.40 5.08 -10.92
C GLY A 190 -12.66 5.81 -9.80
N MET A 191 -13.37 6.66 -9.05
CA MET A 191 -12.85 7.38 -7.88
C MET A 191 -12.25 6.42 -6.83
N HIS A 192 -12.94 5.31 -6.55
CA HIS A 192 -12.46 4.30 -5.61
C HIS A 192 -11.17 3.62 -6.10
N SER A 193 -11.11 3.24 -7.38
CA SER A 193 -9.94 2.62 -8.01
C SER A 193 -8.73 3.55 -7.97
N PHE A 194 -8.94 4.83 -8.31
CA PHE A 194 -7.90 5.86 -8.25
C PHE A 194 -7.40 6.07 -6.81
N ARG A 195 -8.31 6.06 -5.82
CA ARG A 195 -7.95 6.14 -4.39
C ARG A 195 -7.07 4.97 -3.95
N ILE A 196 -7.37 3.74 -4.39
CA ILE A 196 -6.56 2.56 -4.08
C ILE A 196 -5.15 2.74 -4.66
N SER A 197 -5.06 3.14 -5.93
CA SER A 197 -3.78 3.34 -6.63
C SER A 197 -2.96 4.46 -5.98
N SER A 198 -3.61 5.55 -5.57
CA SER A 198 -2.97 6.65 -4.82
C SER A 198 -2.41 6.20 -3.48
N LYS A 199 -3.09 5.27 -2.78
CA LYS A 199 -2.56 4.66 -1.55
C LYS A 199 -1.34 3.79 -1.81
N GLN A 200 -1.38 2.99 -2.87
CA GLN A 200 -0.24 2.17 -3.26
C GLN A 200 0.99 3.02 -3.56
N LEU A 201 0.84 4.09 -4.35
CA LEU A 201 1.93 5.03 -4.62
C LEU A 201 2.45 5.69 -3.33
N ARG A 202 1.56 6.10 -2.41
CA ARG A 202 1.99 6.67 -1.13
C ARG A 202 2.86 5.70 -0.33
N TYR A 203 2.49 4.43 -0.22
CA TYR A 203 3.33 3.45 0.49
C TYR A 203 4.70 3.28 -0.16
N VAL A 204 4.78 3.27 -1.48
CA VAL A 204 6.06 3.22 -2.21
C VAL A 204 6.89 4.48 -1.93
N ALA A 205 6.27 5.67 -1.98
CA ALA A 205 6.96 6.92 -1.69
C ALA A 205 7.44 7.02 -0.23
N GLU A 206 6.67 6.51 0.73
CA GLU A 206 7.09 6.42 2.14
C GLU A 206 8.30 5.49 2.30
N LEU A 207 8.29 4.32 1.63
CA LEU A 207 9.42 3.38 1.64
C LEU A 207 10.69 3.97 1.04
N LEU A 208 10.59 4.68 -0.08
CA LEU A 208 11.74 5.30 -0.74
C LEU A 208 12.26 6.53 0.02
N GLN A 209 11.37 7.24 0.72
CA GLN A 209 11.75 8.38 1.56
C GLN A 209 12.72 8.00 2.69
N GLU A 210 12.68 6.75 3.18
CA GLU A 210 13.61 6.25 4.21
C GLU A 210 15.08 6.29 3.74
N PHE A 211 15.32 6.17 2.44
CA PHE A 211 16.65 6.26 1.86
C PHE A 211 16.92 7.66 1.30
N HIS A 212 15.91 8.33 0.74
CA HIS A 212 16.04 9.60 0.05
C HIS A 212 14.96 10.59 0.49
N ALA A 213 15.24 11.35 1.54
CA ALA A 213 14.32 12.38 2.04
C ALA A 213 14.40 13.71 1.27
N ASP A 214 14.24 13.66 -0.06
CA ASP A 214 14.29 14.85 -0.91
C ASP A 214 12.98 15.68 -0.88
N LYS A 215 13.07 16.91 -1.40
CA LYS A 215 11.93 17.84 -1.46
C LYS A 215 10.83 17.34 -2.38
N THR A 216 11.19 16.66 -3.47
CA THR A 216 10.25 16.16 -4.49
C THR A 216 9.36 15.04 -3.95
N THR A 217 9.94 14.06 -3.26
CA THR A 217 9.24 12.96 -2.60
C THR A 217 8.36 13.48 -1.46
N LYS A 218 8.84 14.44 -0.66
CA LYS A 218 8.02 15.12 0.36
C LYS A 218 6.84 15.86 -0.26
N HIS A 219 7.03 16.49 -1.41
CA HIS A 219 5.94 17.15 -2.13
C HIS A 219 4.91 16.13 -2.61
N LEU A 220 5.35 15.05 -3.26
CA LEU A 220 4.49 13.94 -3.69
C LEU A 220 3.66 13.37 -2.54
N LEU A 221 4.27 13.12 -1.38
CA LEU A 221 3.55 12.60 -0.21
C LEU A 221 2.46 13.55 0.30
N ARG A 222 2.69 14.87 0.23
CA ARG A 222 1.67 15.87 0.57
C ARG A 222 0.51 15.83 -0.42
N SER A 223 0.78 15.84 -1.72
CA SER A 223 -0.26 15.78 -2.75
C SER A 223 -1.09 14.50 -2.63
N LEU A 224 -0.45 13.36 -2.38
CA LEU A 224 -1.14 12.08 -2.17
C LEU A 224 -1.96 12.06 -0.87
N ALA A 225 -1.52 12.75 0.18
CA ALA A 225 -2.29 12.88 1.40
C ALA A 225 -3.58 13.68 1.17
N ASP A 226 -3.52 14.75 0.38
CA ASP A 226 -4.70 15.56 0.03
C ASP A 226 -5.71 14.77 -0.81
N VAL A 227 -5.22 14.03 -1.81
CA VAL A 227 -6.03 13.10 -2.62
C VAL A 227 -6.73 12.08 -1.70
N GLN A 228 -5.99 11.47 -0.77
CA GLN A 228 -6.55 10.47 0.14
C GLN A 228 -7.60 11.05 1.09
N LYS A 229 -7.38 12.26 1.60
CA LYS A 229 -8.32 12.95 2.49
C LYS A 229 -9.64 13.23 1.79
N LYS A 230 -9.60 13.79 0.58
CA LYS A 230 -10.80 14.16 -0.19
C LYS A 230 -11.55 12.93 -0.70
N LEU A 231 -10.87 11.95 -1.31
CA LEU A 231 -11.49 10.70 -1.78
C LEU A 231 -11.93 9.80 -0.62
N GLY A 232 -11.31 9.92 0.56
CA GLY A 232 -11.76 9.25 1.78
C GLY A 232 -13.16 9.70 2.19
N ARG A 233 -13.38 11.02 2.26
CA ARG A 233 -14.69 11.59 2.60
C ARG A 233 -15.81 11.15 1.64
N LEU A 234 -15.54 11.19 0.33
CA LEU A 234 -16.50 10.71 -0.68
C LEU A 234 -16.86 9.24 -0.48
N GLN A 235 -15.86 8.39 -0.21
CA GLN A 235 -16.10 6.97 0.04
C GLN A 235 -16.94 6.76 1.30
N ASP A 236 -16.68 7.51 2.37
CA ASP A 236 -17.40 7.39 3.63
C ASP A 236 -18.86 7.78 3.49
N GLU A 237 -19.14 8.86 2.73
CA GLU A 237 -20.48 9.31 2.36
C GLU A 237 -21.22 8.29 1.49
N ALA A 238 -20.57 7.76 0.44
CA ALA A 238 -21.16 6.74 -0.41
C ALA A 238 -21.48 5.44 0.36
N VAL A 239 -20.63 5.04 1.30
CA VAL A 239 -20.87 3.88 2.19
C VAL A 239 -22.02 4.16 3.16
N ALA A 240 -22.12 5.38 3.70
CA ALA A 240 -23.23 5.77 4.56
C ALA A 240 -24.58 5.71 3.82
N ALA A 241 -24.65 6.28 2.61
CA ALA A 241 -25.86 6.25 1.77
C ALA A 241 -26.32 4.80 1.48
N LYS A 242 -25.40 3.92 1.07
CA LYS A 242 -25.71 2.51 0.79
C LYS A 242 -26.17 1.73 2.02
N SER A 243 -25.68 2.10 3.21
CA SER A 243 -26.13 1.49 4.46
C SER A 243 -27.57 1.89 4.80
N VAL A 244 -27.94 3.16 4.60
CA VAL A 244 -29.32 3.66 4.79
C VAL A 244 -30.29 2.98 3.83
N GLU A 245 -29.91 2.85 2.55
CA GLU A 245 -30.70 2.15 1.52
C GLU A 245 -31.08 0.72 1.96
N ARG A 246 -30.09 -0.05 2.43
CA ARG A 246 -30.30 -1.44 2.90
C ARG A 246 -31.15 -1.55 4.17
N LEU A 247 -31.16 -0.53 5.01
CA LEU A 247 -32.02 -0.48 6.19
C LEU A 247 -33.45 -0.10 5.79
N SER A 248 -33.61 0.84 4.85
CA SER A 248 -34.92 1.27 4.35
C SER A 248 -35.72 0.13 3.71
N SER A 249 -35.05 -0.79 3.01
CA SER A 249 -35.69 -1.95 2.37
C SER A 249 -36.21 -3.01 3.36
N LYS A 250 -35.88 -2.89 4.65
CA LYS A 250 -36.29 -3.81 5.72
C LYS A 250 -37.33 -3.23 6.67
N LEU A 251 -37.75 -1.98 6.46
CA LEU A 251 -38.66 -1.25 7.36
C LEU A 251 -40.07 -1.09 6.75
N SER A 252 -41.05 -0.74 7.59
CA SER A 252 -42.46 -0.58 7.17
C SER A 252 -42.63 0.53 6.12
N ARG A 253 -43.71 0.48 5.32
CA ARG A 253 -43.97 1.37 4.17
C ARG A 253 -43.83 2.87 4.46
N LYS A 254 -44.20 3.34 5.66
CA LYS A 254 -44.16 4.76 6.06
C LYS A 254 -42.75 5.21 6.51
N GLN A 255 -42.04 4.36 7.26
CA GLN A 255 -40.66 4.61 7.70
C GLN A 255 -39.65 4.42 6.56
N GLY A 256 -39.93 3.50 5.64
CA GLY A 256 -39.13 3.26 4.43
C GLY A 256 -39.10 4.47 3.49
N LYS A 257 -40.22 5.19 3.33
CA LYS A 257 -40.31 6.34 2.39
C LYS A 257 -39.44 7.53 2.82
N SER A 258 -39.41 7.85 4.11
CA SER A 258 -38.53 8.91 4.65
C SER A 258 -37.05 8.56 4.51
N LEU A 259 -36.67 7.31 4.82
CA LEU A 259 -35.29 6.84 4.70
C LEU A 259 -34.84 6.68 3.25
N GLN A 260 -35.75 6.34 2.34
CA GLN A 260 -35.50 6.33 0.90
C GLN A 260 -35.21 7.74 0.38
N ASN A 261 -35.98 8.74 0.79
CA ASN A 261 -35.72 10.14 0.41
C ASN A 261 -34.36 10.63 0.95
N MET A 262 -34.02 10.30 2.20
CA MET A 262 -32.69 10.60 2.76
C MET A 262 -31.57 9.89 2.01
N SER A 263 -31.75 8.62 1.66
CA SER A 263 -30.78 7.85 0.88
C SER A 263 -30.59 8.41 -0.54
N ALA A 264 -31.68 8.83 -1.19
CA ALA A 264 -31.64 9.44 -2.51
C ALA A 264 -30.91 10.78 -2.46
N SER A 265 -31.22 11.63 -1.48
CA SER A 265 -30.53 12.91 -1.25
C SER A 265 -29.04 12.69 -0.98
N ALA A 266 -28.67 11.73 -0.14
CA ALA A 266 -27.27 11.39 0.14
C ALA A 266 -26.53 10.87 -1.11
N ARG A 267 -27.22 10.13 -2.00
CA ARG A 267 -26.66 9.66 -3.27
C ARG A 267 -26.39 10.83 -4.21
N VAL A 268 -27.35 11.72 -4.40
CA VAL A 268 -27.21 12.92 -5.23
C VAL A 268 -26.07 13.81 -4.70
N ALA A 269 -25.97 13.99 -3.38
CA ALA A 269 -24.87 14.73 -2.76
C ALA A 269 -23.50 14.07 -3.03
N ALA A 270 -23.41 12.73 -2.94
CA ALA A 270 -22.18 12.01 -3.26
C ALA A 270 -21.81 12.11 -4.75
N GLU A 271 -22.79 12.04 -5.66
CA GLU A 271 -22.59 12.20 -7.10
C GLU A 271 -22.12 13.62 -7.45
N SER A 272 -22.78 14.66 -6.90
CA SER A 272 -22.38 16.06 -7.05
C SER A 272 -20.95 16.29 -6.55
N LYS A 273 -20.62 15.77 -5.37
CA LYS A 273 -19.26 15.85 -4.83
C LYS A 273 -18.24 15.09 -5.66
N ALA A 274 -18.63 13.98 -6.29
CA ALA A 274 -17.75 13.26 -7.21
C ALA A 274 -17.44 14.07 -8.47
N VAL A 275 -18.38 14.90 -8.96
CA VAL A 275 -18.13 15.85 -10.07
C VAL A 275 -17.13 16.92 -9.64
N GLU A 276 -17.36 17.57 -8.50
CA GLU A 276 -16.44 18.57 -7.95
C GLU A 276 -15.03 18.01 -7.74
N LEU A 277 -14.94 16.78 -7.20
CA LEU A 277 -13.67 16.12 -6.98
C LEU A 277 -12.98 15.73 -8.29
N ASN A 278 -13.74 15.36 -9.33
CA ASN A 278 -13.17 15.11 -10.64
C ASN A 278 -12.56 16.38 -11.24
N ALA A 279 -13.27 17.51 -11.15
CA ALA A 279 -12.75 18.81 -11.58
C ALA A 279 -11.48 19.18 -10.80
N TRP A 280 -11.53 19.08 -9.47
CA TRP A 280 -10.37 19.35 -8.61
C TRP A 280 -9.15 18.45 -8.91
N LEU A 281 -9.36 17.16 -9.19
CA LEU A 281 -8.28 16.25 -9.59
C LEU A 281 -7.59 16.76 -10.86
N ASN A 282 -8.37 17.12 -11.89
CA ASN A 282 -7.84 17.57 -13.17
C ASN A 282 -7.20 18.98 -13.10
N GLU A 283 -7.76 19.90 -12.32
CA GLU A 283 -7.28 21.28 -12.24
C GLU A 283 -6.09 21.47 -11.30
N LYS A 284 -6.00 20.67 -10.23
CA LYS A 284 -4.98 20.85 -9.18
C LYS A 284 -3.99 19.69 -9.13
N ILE A 285 -4.48 18.46 -9.03
CA ILE A 285 -3.62 17.29 -8.77
C ILE A 285 -2.87 16.84 -10.02
N VAL A 286 -3.52 16.79 -11.19
CA VAL A 286 -2.87 16.35 -12.42
C VAL A 286 -1.68 17.26 -12.80
N PRO A 287 -1.80 18.60 -12.82
CA PRO A 287 -0.67 19.48 -13.08
C PRO A 287 0.45 19.34 -12.03
N GLU A 288 0.10 19.18 -10.76
CA GLU A 288 1.07 19.01 -9.67
C GLU A 288 1.86 17.70 -9.83
N LEU A 289 1.17 16.58 -10.10
CA LEU A 289 1.81 15.29 -10.36
C LEU A 289 2.70 15.34 -11.60
N ASN A 290 2.29 16.00 -12.68
CA ASN A 290 3.11 16.18 -13.88
C ASN A 290 4.40 16.98 -13.59
N ARG A 291 4.33 18.06 -12.78
CA ARG A 291 5.52 18.82 -12.37
C ARG A 291 6.47 17.98 -11.52
N ILE A 292 5.94 17.20 -10.58
CA ILE A 292 6.73 16.27 -9.77
C ILE A 292 7.39 15.22 -10.66
N MET A 293 6.65 14.68 -11.62
CA MET A 293 7.15 13.70 -12.58
C MET A 293 8.33 14.25 -13.38
N GLN A 294 8.20 15.46 -13.93
CA GLN A 294 9.29 16.15 -14.64
C GLN A 294 10.51 16.40 -13.75
N ALA A 295 10.30 16.83 -12.49
CA ALA A 295 11.40 17.04 -11.54
C ALA A 295 12.13 15.73 -11.21
N LEU A 296 11.41 14.61 -11.11
CA LEU A 296 12.01 13.29 -10.94
C LEU A 296 12.84 12.90 -12.17
N GLU A 297 12.34 13.13 -13.39
CA GLU A 297 13.08 12.84 -14.63
C GLU A 297 14.39 13.62 -14.73
N GLN A 298 14.37 14.91 -14.38
CA GLN A 298 15.57 15.75 -14.37
C GLN A 298 16.61 15.32 -13.32
N SER A 299 16.17 14.65 -12.26
CA SER A 299 17.06 14.13 -11.21
C SER A 299 17.76 12.82 -11.60
N VAL A 300 17.31 12.15 -12.66
CA VAL A 300 17.89 10.88 -13.13
C VAL A 300 19.20 11.16 -13.87
N ARG A 301 20.32 10.65 -13.34
CA ARG A 301 21.61 10.72 -14.04
C ARG A 301 21.62 9.73 -15.21
N PRO A 302 22.23 10.08 -16.36
CA PRO A 302 22.39 9.15 -17.47
C PRO A 302 23.24 7.95 -17.03
N ALA A 303 22.87 6.74 -17.47
CA ALA A 303 23.59 5.52 -17.14
C ALA A 303 25.06 5.62 -17.60
N PRO A 304 26.04 5.14 -16.81
CA PRO A 304 27.42 5.11 -17.26
C PRO A 304 27.53 4.27 -18.54
N LYS A 305 28.24 4.80 -19.55
CA LYS A 305 28.51 4.06 -20.79
C LYS A 305 29.23 2.75 -20.45
N PRO A 306 28.88 1.60 -21.07
CA PRO A 306 29.57 0.35 -20.83
C PRO A 306 31.05 0.53 -21.18
N VAL A 307 31.92 0.34 -20.19
CA VAL A 307 33.37 0.34 -20.41
C VAL A 307 33.67 -0.90 -21.24
N LYS A 308 34.01 -0.71 -22.53
CA LYS A 308 34.45 -1.81 -23.39
C LYS A 308 35.63 -2.50 -22.69
N ALA A 309 35.46 -3.76 -22.33
CA ALA A 309 36.54 -4.59 -21.81
C ALA A 309 37.70 -4.54 -22.82
N ARG A 310 38.85 -4.01 -22.41
CA ARG A 310 40.08 -4.11 -23.19
C ARG A 310 40.41 -5.60 -23.28
N SER A 311 40.22 -6.19 -24.47
CA SER A 311 40.68 -7.54 -24.75
C SER A 311 42.21 -7.56 -24.71
N SER A 312 42.77 -8.05 -23.62
CA SER A 312 44.18 -8.42 -23.54
C SER A 312 44.41 -9.70 -24.36
N VAL A 313 44.49 -9.54 -25.69
CA VAL A 313 45.03 -10.56 -26.59
C VAL A 313 46.54 -10.62 -26.36
N LYS A 314 46.98 -11.49 -25.45
CA LYS A 314 48.38 -11.89 -25.32
C LYS A 314 48.77 -12.63 -26.61
N ARG A 315 49.48 -11.95 -27.51
CA ARG A 315 50.25 -12.59 -28.60
C ARG A 315 51.32 -13.48 -27.96
N ALA A 316 51.12 -14.79 -27.97
CA ALA A 316 52.23 -15.73 -27.88
C ALA A 316 52.97 -15.68 -29.22
N ARG A 317 54.11 -14.99 -29.25
CA ARG A 317 55.07 -15.07 -30.36
C ARG A 317 55.93 -16.31 -30.13
N ALA A 318 56.07 -17.08 -31.20
CA ALA A 318 56.96 -18.22 -31.34
C ALA A 318 58.44 -17.85 -31.07
N ALA A 319 59.16 -18.78 -30.45
CA ALA A 319 60.60 -19.00 -30.54
C ALA A 319 60.78 -20.52 -30.40
N THR A 320 60.99 -21.22 -31.53
CA THR A 320 62.29 -21.75 -32.01
C THR A 320 62.80 -22.89 -31.14
#